data_AF-A0A524ARV4-F1
#
_entry.id   AF-A0A524ARV4-F1
#
_cell.length_a   1.000
_cell.length_b   1.000
_cell.length_c   1.000
_cell.angle_alpha   90.00
_cell.angle_beta   90.00
_cell.angle_gamma   90.00
#
_symmetry.space_group_name_H-M   'P 1'
#
loop_
_entity.id
_entity.type
_entity.pdbx_description
1 polymer ?
#
loop_
_entity_poly.entity_id
_entity_poly.type
_entity_poly.pdbx_seq_one_letter_code
_entity_poly.pdbx_strand_id
1 'polypeptide(L)'
;MISKETMNSVMSLREKIADPGKRAECIADVENMIKMKESHLARADWGTCCGNICNLVPQIESELQMLQNTLDVLREEDSTKAASLLEDYIAFLKKNYNPEPDHS
;
A
#
# COMPACT_ATOMS: atom_id res chain seq x y z
N MET A 1 -0.76 -12.17 -5.05
CA MET A 1 0.17 -11.76 -6.12
C MET A 1 0.13 -10.24 -6.19
N ILE A 2 1.27 -9.55 -6.11
CA ILE A 2 1.29 -8.09 -6.29
C ILE A 2 1.46 -7.79 -7.77
N SER A 3 0.59 -6.94 -8.32
CA SER A 3 0.79 -6.47 -9.68
C SER A 3 2.06 -5.63 -9.74
N LYS A 4 2.83 -5.77 -10.83
CA LYS A 4 3.95 -4.88 -11.14
C LYS A 4 3.53 -3.41 -11.12
N GLU A 5 2.29 -3.13 -11.49
CA GLU A 5 1.68 -1.80 -11.40
C GLU A 5 1.65 -1.28 -9.97
N THR A 6 1.19 -2.09 -9.01
CA THR A 6 1.15 -1.70 -7.59
C THR A 6 2.54 -1.38 -7.05
N MET A 7 3.55 -2.19 -7.39
CA MET A 7 4.93 -1.89 -6.99
C MET A 7 5.45 -0.60 -7.63
N ASN A 8 5.16 -0.36 -8.91
CA ASN A 8 5.57 0.87 -9.59
C ASN A 8 4.90 2.12 -8.96
N SER A 9 3.61 2.05 -8.61
CA SER A 9 2.90 3.13 -7.93
C SER A 9 3.55 3.47 -6.58
N VAL A 10 3.91 2.45 -5.80
CA VAL A 10 4.56 2.63 -4.49
C VAL A 10 5.97 3.19 -4.63
N MET A 11 6.74 2.75 -5.63
CA MET A 11 8.06 3.32 -5.93
C MET A 11 7.96 4.79 -6.38
N SER A 12 6.96 5.12 -7.21
CA SER A 12 6.73 6.51 -7.62
C SER A 12 6.36 7.38 -6.41
N LEU A 13 5.48 6.90 -5.53
CA LEU A 13 5.12 7.61 -4.30
C LEU A 13 6.34 7.90 -3.42
N ARG A 14 7.26 6.93 -3.31
CA ARG A 14 8.52 7.09 -2.56
C ARG A 14 9.39 8.21 -3.12
N GLU A 15 9.49 8.33 -4.44
CA GLU A 15 10.24 9.42 -5.06
C GLU A 15 9.57 10.78 -4.82
N LYS A 16 8.23 10.84 -4.90
CA LYS A 16 7.47 12.07 -4.68
C LYS A 16 7.52 12.54 -3.22
N ILE A 17 7.59 11.62 -2.25
CA ILE A 17 7.63 11.97 -0.81
C ILE A 17 8.86 12.80 -0.42
N ALA A 18 9.95 12.64 -1.18
CA ALA A 18 11.18 13.41 -0.99
C ALA A 18 11.10 14.84 -1.55
N ASP A 19 10.05 15.16 -2.32
CA ASP A 19 9.82 16.47 -2.92
C ASP A 19 8.69 17.20 -2.17
N PRO A 20 9.01 18.25 -1.37
CA PRO A 20 8.01 19.04 -0.67
C PRO A 20 6.95 19.66 -1.59
N GLY A 21 7.29 19.95 -2.85
CA GLY A 21 6.38 20.51 -3.85
C GLY A 21 5.30 19.52 -4.33
N LYS A 22 5.49 18.22 -4.08
CA LYS A 22 4.56 17.16 -4.47
C LYS A 22 3.75 16.60 -3.32
N ARG A 23 3.80 17.19 -2.12
CA ARG A 23 3.09 16.65 -0.94
C ARG A 23 1.60 16.43 -1.19
N ALA A 24 0.92 17.39 -1.80
CA ALA A 24 -0.52 17.27 -2.08
C ALA A 24 -0.81 16.09 -3.03
N GLU A 25 0.08 15.85 -3.99
CA GLU A 25 0.02 14.69 -4.89
C GLU A 25 0.27 13.39 -4.13
N CYS A 26 1.28 13.34 -3.23
CA CYS A 26 1.54 12.18 -2.37
C CYS A 26 0.33 11.83 -1.49
N ILE A 27 -0.31 12.84 -0.90
CA ILE A 27 -1.52 12.65 -0.08
C ILE A 27 -2.64 12.04 -0.94
N ALA A 28 -2.90 12.59 -2.13
CA ALA A 28 -3.92 12.09 -3.03
C ALA A 28 -3.63 10.64 -3.49
N ASP A 29 -2.36 10.32 -3.76
CA ASP A 29 -1.92 8.97 -4.14
C ASP A 29 -2.18 7.96 -3.01
N VAL A 30 -1.80 8.31 -1.76
CA VAL A 30 -2.04 7.45 -0.59
C VAL A 30 -3.55 7.28 -0.31
N GLU A 31 -4.34 8.35 -0.41
CA GLU A 31 -5.79 8.28 -0.27
C GLU A 31 -6.44 7.38 -1.32
N ASN A 32 -5.96 7.43 -2.57
CA ASN A 32 -6.42 6.53 -3.63
C ASN A 32 -6.05 5.07 -3.34
N MET A 33 -4.85 4.82 -2.83
CA MET A 33 -4.44 3.48 -2.42
C MET A 33 -5.30 2.92 -1.29
N ILE A 34 -5.63 3.74 -0.28
CA ILE A 34 -6.54 3.35 0.81
C ILE A 34 -7.91 2.96 0.24
N LYS A 35 -8.52 3.81 -0.60
CA LYS A 35 -9.83 3.51 -1.23
C LYS A 35 -9.82 2.20 -2.01
N MET A 36 -8.74 1.92 -2.75
CA MET A 36 -8.60 0.65 -3.46
C MET A 36 -8.53 -0.54 -2.50
N LYS A 37 -7.78 -0.42 -1.40
CA LYS A 37 -7.66 -1.48 -0.39
C LYS A 37 -8.95 -1.72 0.38
N GLU A 38 -9.70 -0.67 0.73
CA GLU A 38 -11.04 -0.79 1.34
C GLU A 38 -12.01 -1.54 0.42
N SER A 39 -11.99 -1.22 -0.88
CA SER A 39 -12.78 -1.95 -1.89
C SER A 39 -12.37 -3.42 -1.98
N HIS A 40 -11.07 -3.73 -1.93
CA HIS A 40 -10.59 -5.11 -1.89
C HIS A 40 -11.00 -5.85 -0.62
N LEU A 41 -10.95 -5.17 0.53
CA LEU A 41 -11.38 -5.73 1.82
C LEU A 41 -12.86 -6.11 1.79
N ALA A 42 -13.73 -5.20 1.32
CA ALA A 42 -15.15 -5.45 1.20
C ALA A 42 -15.45 -6.66 0.28
N ARG A 43 -14.69 -6.82 -0.81
CA ARG A 43 -14.82 -7.97 -1.71
C ARG A 43 -14.30 -9.27 -1.09
N ALA A 44 -13.24 -9.21 -0.29
CA ALA A 44 -12.67 -10.37 0.39
C ALA A 44 -13.58 -10.87 1.53
N ASP A 45 -14.19 -9.95 2.28
CA ASP A 45 -15.11 -10.25 3.39
C ASP A 45 -16.39 -10.95 2.91
N TRP A 46 -16.84 -10.65 1.68
CA TRP A 46 -18.04 -11.27 1.08
C TRP A 46 -17.79 -12.67 0.49
N GLY A 47 -16.53 -13.14 0.46
CA GLY A 47 -16.18 -14.45 -0.09
C GLY A 47 -16.26 -15.57 0.94
N THR A 48 -17.13 -16.57 0.73
CA THR A 48 -17.10 -17.84 1.48
C THR A 48 -15.70 -18.46 1.40
N CYS A 49 -15.05 -18.58 2.56
CA CYS A 49 -13.62 -18.87 2.67
C CYS A 49 -13.30 -20.36 2.41
N CYS A 50 -13.13 -20.72 1.14
CA CYS A 50 -12.56 -22.01 0.72
C CYS A 50 -11.22 -21.75 0.01
N GLY A 51 -10.09 -21.93 0.71
CA GLY A 51 -8.73 -21.84 0.16
C GLY A 51 -7.84 -20.78 0.81
N ASN A 52 -6.68 -20.48 0.19
CA ASN A 52 -5.64 -19.55 0.68
C ASN A 52 -6.10 -18.07 0.82
N ILE A 53 -7.40 -17.80 0.58
CA ILE A 53 -8.08 -16.50 0.63
C ILE A 53 -8.27 -16.02 2.08
N CYS A 54 -8.33 -16.91 3.07
CA CYS A 54 -8.54 -16.51 4.47
C CYS A 54 -7.40 -15.67 5.06
N ASN A 55 -6.22 -15.71 4.44
CA ASN A 55 -5.08 -14.86 4.81
C ASN A 55 -5.10 -13.48 4.14
N LEU A 56 -6.04 -13.21 3.21
CA LEU A 56 -6.09 -11.94 2.49
C LEU A 56 -6.71 -10.82 3.31
N VAL A 57 -7.76 -11.10 4.08
CA VAL A 57 -8.40 -10.11 4.97
C VAL A 57 -7.40 -9.50 5.97
N PRO A 58 -6.71 -10.30 6.83
CA PRO A 58 -5.76 -9.74 7.79
C PRO A 58 -4.55 -9.07 7.13
N GLN A 59 -4.18 -9.52 5.92
CA GLN A 59 -3.15 -8.86 5.14
C GLN A 59 -3.59 -7.48 4.66
N ILE A 60 -4.79 -7.36 4.06
CA ILE A 60 -5.34 -6.09 3.58
C ILE A 60 -5.56 -5.11 4.74
N GLU A 61 -6.00 -5.57 5.90
CA GLU A 61 -6.11 -4.74 7.12
C GLU A 61 -4.75 -4.18 7.56
N SER A 62 -3.70 -5.00 7.52
CA SER A 62 -2.34 -4.56 7.84
C SER A 62 -1.85 -3.49 6.85
N GLU A 63 -2.14 -3.66 5.56
CA GLU A 63 -1.82 -2.68 4.52
C GLU A 63 -2.57 -1.37 4.71
N LEU A 64 -3.86 -1.42 5.05
CA LEU A 64 -4.66 -0.23 5.36
C LEU A 64 -4.07 0.56 6.53
N GLN A 65 -3.71 -0.12 7.62
CA GLN A 65 -3.12 0.53 8.79
C GLN A 65 -1.79 1.23 8.44
N MET A 66 -0.92 0.58 7.66
CA MET A 66 0.35 1.17 7.23
C MET A 66 0.14 2.41 6.36
N LEU A 67 -0.82 2.36 5.44
CA LEU A 67 -1.16 3.49 4.56
C LEU A 67 -1.79 4.65 5.34
N GLN A 68 -2.66 4.38 6.30
CA GLN A 68 -3.26 5.39 7.18
C GLN A 68 -2.20 6.09 8.04
N ASN A 69 -1.28 5.32 8.64
CA ASN A 69 -0.15 5.89 9.37
C ASN A 69 0.72 6.80 8.49
N THR A 70 0.94 6.40 7.23
CA THR A 70 1.71 7.20 6.27
C THR A 70 0.98 8.49 5.92
N LEU A 71 -0.34 8.43 5.71
CA LEU A 71 -1.19 9.57 5.42
C LEU A 71 -1.22 10.59 6.57
N ASP A 72 -1.34 10.12 7.81
CA ASP A 72 -1.34 11.00 8.98
C ASP A 72 -0.01 11.75 9.11
N VAL A 73 1.11 11.04 8.94
CA VAL A 73 2.44 11.67 8.99
C VAL A 73 2.68 12.64 7.83
N LEU A 74 2.17 12.34 6.63
CA LEU A 74 2.20 13.28 5.50
C LEU A 74 1.42 14.58 5.78
N ARG A 75 0.32 14.48 6.54
CA ARG A 75 -0.48 15.65 6.96
C ARG A 75 0.19 16.44 8.08
N GLU A 76 1.00 15.78 8.91
CA GLU A 76 1.86 16.39 9.94
C GLU A 76 3.16 17.02 9.38
N GLU A 77 3.37 16.96 8.06
CA GLU A 77 4.52 17.55 7.36
C GLU A 77 5.88 16.91 7.72
N ASP A 78 5.90 15.71 8.31
CA ASP A 78 7.12 14.95 8.61
C ASP A 78 7.47 13.99 7.46
N SER A 79 8.03 14.54 6.38
CA SER A 79 8.41 13.77 5.19
C SER A 79 9.42 12.65 5.48
N THR A 80 10.29 12.81 6.48
CA THR A 80 11.29 11.79 6.84
C THR A 80 10.62 10.58 7.45
N LYS A 81 9.71 10.78 8.40
CA LYS A 81 8.94 9.69 9.00
C LYS A 81 7.97 9.08 7.99
N ALA A 82 7.35 9.88 7.12
CA ALA A 82 6.49 9.38 6.06
C ALA A 82 7.26 8.45 5.10
N ALA A 83 8.47 8.83 4.72
CA ALA A 83 9.34 8.00 3.88
C ALA A 83 9.69 6.66 4.58
N SER A 84 10.01 6.69 5.88
CA SER A 84 10.29 5.48 6.65
C SER A 84 9.09 4.53 6.69
N LEU A 85 7.88 5.04 6.94
CA LEU A 85 6.66 4.23 6.97
C LEU A 85 6.33 3.63 5.60
N LEU A 86 6.63 4.36 4.53
CA LEU A 86 6.44 3.84 3.18
C LEU A 86 7.44 2.71 2.86
N GLU A 87 8.68 2.79 3.33
CA GLU A 87 9.65 1.69 3.22
C GLU A 87 9.20 0.44 3.98
N ASP A 88 8.63 0.60 5.17
CA ASP A 88 8.05 -0.51 5.93
C ASP A 88 6.90 -1.16 5.15
N TYR A 89 6.04 -0.35 4.52
CA TYR A 89 4.99 -0.84 3.63
C TYR A 89 5.57 -1.58 2.41
N ILE A 90 6.61 -1.05 1.77
CA ILE A 90 7.30 -1.73 0.64
C ILE A 90 7.85 -3.09 1.07
N ALA A 91 8.50 -3.14 2.24
CA ALA A 91 9.05 -4.38 2.79
C ALA A 91 7.93 -5.39 3.11
N PHE A 92 6.82 -4.91 3.66
CA PHE A 92 5.62 -5.72 3.89
C PHE A 92 5.07 -6.30 2.57
N LEU A 93 4.94 -5.49 1.53
CA LEU A 93 4.47 -5.94 0.23
C LEU A 93 5.39 -7.02 -0.36
N LYS A 94 6.71 -6.81 -0.35
CA LYS A 94 7.69 -7.78 -0.84
C LYS A 94 7.66 -9.11 -0.09
N LYS A 95 7.39 -9.07 1.23
CA LYS A 95 7.31 -10.28 2.07
C LYS A 95 6.04 -11.08 1.81
N ASN A 96 4.90 -10.40 1.65
CA ASN A 96 3.59 -11.05 1.58
C ASN A 96 3.11 -11.32 0.15
N TYR A 97 3.72 -10.68 -0.84
CA TYR A 97 3.43 -10.90 -2.25
C TYR A 97 4.68 -11.38 -2.98
N ASN A 98 4.71 -12.68 -3.28
CA ASN A 98 5.67 -13.19 -4.25
C ASN A 98 5.42 -12.50 -5.61
N PRO A 99 6.45 -11.99 -6.30
CA PRO A 99 6.32 -11.55 -7.68
C PRO A 99 5.86 -12.73 -8.53
N GLU A 100 5.07 -12.46 -9.56
CA GLU A 100 4.74 -13.47 -10.56
C GLU A 100 6.03 -14.10 -11.09
N PRO A 101 6.13 -15.45 -11.17
CA PRO A 101 7.15 -16.04 -12.00
C PRO A 101 6.96 -15.51 -13.42
N ASP A 102 8.04 -15.09 -14.06
CA ASP A 102 8.05 -14.71 -15.46
C ASP A 102 7.57 -15.93 -16.25
N HIS A 103 6.32 -15.88 -16.72
CA HIS A 103 5.81 -16.90 -17.64
C HIS A 103 6.44 -16.61 -19.01
N SER A 104 7.68 -17.10 -19.18
CA SER A 104 8.36 -17.22 -20.46
C SER A 104 7.68 -18.22 -21.37
#